data_AF-A0A1Q6DRP2-F1
#
_entry.id   AF-A0A1Q6DRP2-F1
#
_cell.length_a   1.000
_cell.length_b   1.000
_cell.length_c   1.000
_cell.angle_alpha   90.00
_cell.angle_beta   90.00
_cell.angle_gamma   90.00
#
_symmetry.space_group_name_H-M   'P 1'
#
loop_
_entity.id
_entity.type
_entity.pdbx_description
1 polymer ?
#
loop_
_entity_poly.entity_id
_entity_poly.type
_entity_poly.pdbx_seq_one_letter_code
_entity_poly.pdbx_strand_id
1 'polypeptide(L)'
;MENEMPQQQRIIEVKYSDGTKGKAIATGNNAAWVCKCGRKEPLLGKSGQVRGPGKNTKVVCPNCEKEFFVEPDVGDDKKAVSVIEL
;
A
#
# COMPACT_ATOMS: atom_id res chain seq x y z
N MET A 1 -5.59 8.63 -31.27
CA MET A 1 -5.28 7.32 -30.70
C MET A 1 -4.44 7.57 -29.47
N GLU A 2 -5.00 7.35 -28.28
CA GLU A 2 -4.17 7.32 -27.07
C GLU A 2 -3.24 6.11 -27.19
N ASN A 3 -1.94 6.35 -27.07
CA ASN A 3 -0.98 5.27 -26.92
C ASN A 3 -1.20 4.67 -25.52
N GLU A 4 -2.02 3.63 -25.43
CA GLU A 4 -2.23 2.89 -24.18
C GLU A 4 -0.94 2.15 -23.82
N MET A 5 -0.15 2.73 -22.91
CA MET A 5 0.95 2.02 -22.28
C MET A 5 0.39 1.08 -21.20
N PRO A 6 0.88 -0.17 -21.12
CA PRO A 6 0.43 -1.10 -20.10
C PRO A 6 0.75 -0.57 -18.70
N GLN A 7 -0.15 -0.83 -17.75
CA GLN A 7 0.09 -0.52 -16.35
C GLN A 7 1.33 -1.26 -15.84
N GLN A 8 2.26 -0.53 -15.24
CA GLN A 8 3.52 -1.09 -14.74
C GLN A 8 3.41 -1.50 -13.27
N GLN A 9 3.77 -2.75 -13.01
CA GLN A 9 3.99 -3.25 -11.65
C GLN A 9 5.37 -2.83 -11.15
N ARG A 10 5.45 -2.50 -9.86
CA ARG A 10 6.71 -2.15 -9.17
C ARG A 10 6.73 -2.71 -7.76
N ILE A 11 7.92 -2.99 -7.26
CA ILE A 11 8.11 -3.35 -5.85
C ILE A 11 8.25 -2.06 -5.04
N ILE A 12 7.48 -1.93 -3.96
CA ILE A 12 7.62 -0.87 -2.96
C ILE A 12 7.81 -1.48 -1.58
N GLU A 13 8.31 -0.69 -0.62
CA GLU A 13 8.54 -1.16 0.75
C GLU A 13 7.24 -1.19 1.58
N VAL A 14 7.14 -2.18 2.47
CA VAL A 14 6.22 -2.15 3.62
C VAL A 14 7.05 -1.81 4.85
N LYS A 15 6.77 -0.68 5.51
CA LYS A 15 7.47 -0.24 6.72
C LYS A 15 6.65 -0.69 7.93
N TYR A 16 7.21 -1.58 8.75
CA TYR A 16 6.55 -2.06 9.96
C TYR A 16 6.91 -1.19 11.17
N SER A 17 6.03 -1.16 12.17
CA SER A 17 6.20 -0.36 13.40
C SER A 17 7.43 -0.76 14.23
N ASP A 18 7.88 -2.01 14.10
CA ASP A 18 9.10 -2.54 14.74
C ASP A 18 10.39 -2.19 13.98
N GLY A 19 10.31 -1.32 12.96
CA GLY A 19 11.44 -0.89 12.13
C GLY A 19 11.85 -1.90 11.05
N THR A 20 11.25 -3.10 11.02
CA THR A 20 11.52 -4.05 9.95
C THR A 20 10.83 -3.66 8.65
N LYS A 21 11.30 -4.22 7.54
CA LYS A 21 10.79 -3.94 6.20
C LYS A 21 10.28 -5.19 5.49
N GLY A 22 9.15 -5.05 4.81
CA GLY A 22 8.57 -6.04 3.91
C GLY A 22 8.53 -5.51 2.47
N LYS A 23 7.92 -6.29 1.58
CA LYS A 23 7.74 -5.95 0.16
C LYS A 23 6.26 -5.92 -0.19
N ALA A 24 5.89 -4.99 -1.04
CA ALA A 24 4.58 -4.88 -1.67
C ALA A 24 4.74 -4.77 -3.19
N ILE A 25 3.73 -5.22 -3.94
CA ILE A 25 3.61 -4.98 -5.37
C ILE A 25 2.60 -3.85 -5.58
N ALA A 26 2.98 -2.83 -6.35
CA ALA A 26 2.15 -1.67 -6.62
C ALA A 26 1.90 -1.47 -8.12
N THR A 27 0.69 -1.01 -8.44
CA THR A 27 0.24 -0.66 -9.80
C THR A 27 -0.64 0.58 -9.72
N GLY A 28 -0.33 1.64 -10.48
CA GLY A 28 -1.01 2.93 -10.32
C GLY A 28 -0.96 3.42 -8.86
N ASN A 29 -2.12 3.71 -8.26
CA ASN A 29 -2.27 4.08 -6.86
C ASN A 29 -2.54 2.90 -5.91
N ASN A 30 -2.53 1.66 -6.40
CA ASN A 30 -2.82 0.46 -5.59
C ASN A 30 -1.53 -0.23 -5.14
N ALA A 31 -1.61 -0.94 -4.01
CA ALA A 31 -0.56 -1.80 -3.50
C ALA A 31 -1.14 -3.08 -2.87
N ALA A 32 -0.46 -4.20 -3.07
CA ALA A 32 -0.76 -5.48 -2.44
C ALA A 32 0.46 -6.02 -1.68
N TRP A 33 0.25 -6.53 -0.47
CA TRP A 33 1.33 -7.05 0.38
C TRP A 33 0.84 -8.15 1.32
N VAL A 34 1.77 -8.99 1.77
CA VAL A 34 1.49 -10.00 2.80
C VAL A 34 1.80 -9.41 4.16
N CYS A 35 0.87 -9.52 5.11
CA CYS A 35 1.07 -9.05 6.48
C CYS A 35 2.09 -9.91 7.22
N LYS A 36 2.93 -9.29 8.06
CA LYS A 36 3.95 -9.98 8.87
C LYS A 36 3.40 -11.00 9.88
N CYS A 37 2.09 -10.99 10.15
CA CYS A 37 1.45 -11.96 11.06
C CYS A 37 1.37 -13.41 10.54
N GLY A 38 1.89 -13.70 9.34
CA GLY A 38 1.89 -15.05 8.77
C GLY A 38 0.62 -15.40 7.97
N ARG A 39 -0.27 -14.44 7.76
CA ARG A 39 -1.36 -14.54 6.76
C ARG A 39 -0.76 -14.87 5.38
N LYS A 40 -1.41 -15.72 4.58
CA LYS A 40 -0.93 -16.07 3.23
C LYS A 40 -1.52 -15.17 2.15
N GLU A 41 -2.78 -14.77 2.32
CA GLU A 41 -3.51 -13.95 1.37
C GLU A 41 -3.05 -12.48 1.48
N PRO A 42 -2.78 -11.81 0.36
CA PRO A 42 -2.36 -10.42 0.41
C PRO A 42 -3.49 -9.52 0.93
N LEU A 43 -3.08 -8.47 1.64
CA LEU A 43 -3.88 -7.28 1.82
C LEU A 43 -3.79 -6.44 0.54
N LEU A 44 -4.86 -5.70 0.24
CA LEU A 44 -4.95 -4.79 -0.90
C LEU A 44 -5.38 -3.42 -0.39
N GLY A 45 -4.66 -2.39 -0.79
CA GLY A 45 -4.96 -1.01 -0.47
C GLY A 45 -4.75 -0.09 -1.67
N LYS A 46 -5.34 1.09 -1.58
CA LYS A 46 -5.04 2.22 -2.45
C LYS A 46 -4.41 3.34 -1.65
N SER A 47 -3.60 4.15 -2.31
CA SER A 47 -3.07 5.36 -1.72
C SER A 47 -4.20 6.31 -1.35
N GLY A 48 -3.93 7.18 -0.39
CA GLY A 48 -4.87 8.21 0.04
C GLY A 48 -4.29 9.60 -0.11
N GLN A 49 -4.59 10.43 0.89
CA GLN A 49 -4.16 11.83 0.89
C GLN A 49 -2.75 11.96 1.46
N VAL A 50 -2.02 12.98 1.03
CA VAL A 50 -0.65 13.25 1.53
C VAL A 50 -0.65 13.51 3.03
N ARG A 51 -1.76 14.04 3.57
CA ARG A 51 -1.95 14.26 5.01
C ARG A 51 -2.17 12.98 5.84
N GLY A 52 -2.26 11.81 5.20
CA GLY A 52 -2.39 10.52 5.88
C GLY A 52 -3.67 9.73 5.55
N PRO A 53 -3.94 8.64 6.31
CA PRO A 53 -5.04 7.73 6.04
C PRO A 53 -6.41 8.35 6.33
N GLY A 54 -7.36 8.12 5.42
CA GLY A 54 -8.79 8.35 5.63
C GLY A 54 -9.55 7.03 5.81
N LYS A 55 -10.85 7.12 6.08
CA LYS A 55 -11.73 5.96 6.33
C LYS A 55 -11.68 4.91 5.20
N ASN A 56 -11.49 5.35 3.95
CA ASN A 56 -11.51 4.49 2.76
C ASN A 56 -10.10 4.14 2.22
N THR A 57 -9.03 4.53 2.91
CA THR A 57 -7.63 4.26 2.49
C THR A 57 -6.81 3.55 3.57
N LYS A 58 -7.40 3.38 4.76
CA LYS A 58 -6.91 2.50 5.82
C LYS A 58 -7.26 1.04 5.50
N VAL A 59 -6.29 0.15 5.65
CA VAL A 59 -6.47 -1.30 5.46
C VAL A 59 -6.18 -2.00 6.78
N VAL A 60 -7.13 -2.78 7.28
CA VAL A 60 -6.99 -3.54 8.53
C VAL A 60 -6.72 -5.01 8.19
N CYS A 61 -5.67 -5.58 8.75
CA CYS A 61 -5.44 -7.01 8.63
C CYS A 61 -6.48 -7.78 9.45
N PRO A 62 -7.28 -8.69 8.87
CA PRO A 62 -8.31 -9.40 9.63
C PRO A 62 -7.74 -10.49 10.56
N ASN A 63 -6.44 -10.83 10.44
CA ASN A 63 -5.81 -11.87 11.28
C ASN A 63 -5.20 -11.29 12.56
N CYS A 64 -4.68 -10.06 12.51
CA CYS A 64 -3.92 -9.47 13.62
C CYS A 64 -4.32 -8.02 13.94
N GLU A 65 -5.34 -7.50 13.26
CA GLU A 65 -5.94 -6.18 13.46
C GLU A 65 -5.01 -4.98 13.24
N LYS A 66 -3.75 -5.23 12.86
CA LYS A 66 -2.80 -4.19 12.46
C LYS A 66 -3.35 -3.38 11.29
N GLU A 67 -3.22 -2.08 11.41
CA GLU A 67 -3.67 -1.12 10.42
C GLU A 67 -2.53 -0.71 9.51
N PHE A 68 -2.85 -0.45 8.24
CA PHE A 68 -1.91 -0.08 7.22
C PHE A 68 -2.43 1.07 6.38
N PHE A 69 -1.51 1.85 5.83
CA PHE A 69 -1.78 2.92 4.89
C PHE A 69 -0.83 2.83 3.70
N VAL A 70 -1.36 3.02 2.49
CA VAL A 70 -0.54 3.14 1.28
C VAL A 70 -0.20 4.62 1.09
N GLU A 71 1.08 4.96 1.19
CA GLU A 71 1.54 6.34 1.01
C GLU A 71 1.46 6.72 -0.48
N PRO A 72 0.85 7.87 -0.83
CA PRO A 72 0.90 8.39 -2.18
C PRO A 72 2.27 9.04 -2.47
N ASP A 73 2.63 9.09 -3.76
CA ASP A 73 3.63 9.99 -4.31
C ASP A 73 3.17 11.44 -4.16
N VAL A 74 3.97 12.43 -4.58
CA VAL A 74 3.68 13.87 -4.41
C VAL A 74 2.28 14.24 -4.95
N GLY A 75 1.29 14.31 -4.06
CA GLY A 75 -0.11 14.66 -4.32
C GLY A 75 -1.13 13.62 -3.83
N ASP A 76 -2.39 14.01 -3.69
CA ASP A 76 -3.46 13.12 -3.23
C ASP A 76 -3.79 12.04 -4.28
N ASP A 77 -4.06 10.82 -3.79
CA ASP A 77 -4.46 9.64 -4.57
C ASP A 77 -3.48 9.27 -5.70
N LYS A 78 -2.24 9.76 -5.60
CA LYS A 78 -1.17 9.52 -6.57
C LYS A 78 -0.57 8.12 -6.41
N LYS A 79 0.42 7.85 -7.26
CA LYS A 79 1.15 6.60 -7.36
C LYS A 79 1.54 6.07 -5.96
N ALA A 80 1.25 4.81 -5.65
CA ALA A 80 1.69 4.21 -4.38
C ALA A 80 3.22 4.14 -4.30
N VAL A 81 3.83 4.66 -3.23
CA VAL A 81 5.30 4.70 -3.05
C VAL A 81 5.81 3.85 -1.88
N SER A 82 4.97 3.63 -0.87
CA SER A 82 5.24 2.71 0.24
C SER A 82 3.93 2.28 0.89
N VAL A 83 4.00 1.24 1.71
CA VAL A 83 2.97 0.89 2.68
C VAL A 83 3.55 1.09 4.06
N ILE A 84 2.80 1.67 4.99
CA ILE A 84 3.20 1.83 6.39
C ILE A 84 2.22 1.10 7.29
N GLU A 85 2.72 0.42 8.32
CA GLU A 85 1.95 0.03 9.49
C GLU A 85 1.70 1.27 10.35
N LEU A 86 0.45 1.52 10.74
CA LEU A 86 0.04 2.68 11.53
C LEU A 86 0.22 2.45 13.03
#